data_AF-A0A962SQG4-F1
#
_entry.id   AF-A0A962SQG4-F1
#
_cell.length_a   1.000
_cell.length_b   1.000
_cell.length_c   1.000
_cell.angle_alpha   90.00
_cell.angle_beta   90.00
_cell.angle_gamma   90.00
#
_symmetry.space_group_name_H-M   'P 1'
#
loop_
_entity.id
_entity.type
_entity.pdbx_description
1 polymer ?
#
loop_
_entity_poly.entity_id
_entity_poly.type
_entity_poly.pdbx_seq_one_letter_code
_entity_poly.pdbx_strand_id
1 'polypeptide(L)'
;GRFGVTTEYLVNADDIRIKMAQGAKPGEGGQLPGHKVNAQIARVRHSTPGVGLISPPPHHDIYSIEDLAQLIHDLKNVNPQARISVKLVSEVGVGTVAAGVSKAHADHVTIAGYDGGTGASPLTSIKHAGSPWEIGLAETHQTLVLNRLRGRIAVQVDGGLRTGRDVVVGALLGADEFGFATAPLIVEGCIMMRKCHLNTCPVGVATQDPELRRRFTGKPEHVINYFFFVAEEVRQLMAKLGFRRFKDMIGQMDRLDMRSAIEHSKAQGLDFSRILCQPEVDEHVALYNSESQDHGLGRALDLRLIEQARPALEQQKPVRIEVDVHNYNRTLGAMLSGRVAERYGHAGLPEDTIYIKARGTGGQSFGAWLAKGVTIELEGEANDYVGKGLSGGRLVIYPPRNSGIERAEENIVVGNTVLYGAISGECYFRGVAGERFCVRNSGATAVIEGVGDHGCEYMTGGIVVCLGSTGRNFAAGMSGGVAYVLDEAGDFEQCCNLAMVELQPIKEEDDALEALEHQGGDLEAHGRVDVSHDMTRYDAIRLRQLISKYLHYTGSSVARTILDNWERYLGKFVKVMPVDYRRALEDLQARKKSQESEARKGV
;
A
#
# COMPACT_ATOMS: atom_id res chain seq x y z
N GLY A 1 -4.03 -0.31 3.16
CA GLY A 1 -4.48 0.97 2.54
C GLY A 1 -3.86 1.22 1.18
N ARG A 2 -2.52 1.33 1.11
CA ARG A 2 -1.72 1.51 -0.14
C ARG A 2 -2.12 2.70 -1.03
N PHE A 3 -2.68 3.76 -0.44
CA PHE A 3 -3.02 4.96 -1.21
C PHE A 3 -1.77 5.61 -1.79
N GLY A 4 -1.71 5.77 -3.12
CA GLY A 4 -0.62 6.47 -3.82
C GLY A 4 0.73 5.78 -3.78
N VAL A 5 0.79 4.47 -3.51
CA VAL A 5 2.05 3.71 -3.44
C VAL A 5 2.41 3.21 -4.84
N THR A 6 3.09 4.07 -5.62
CA THR A 6 3.64 3.75 -6.97
C THR A 6 5.08 3.27 -6.87
N THR A 7 5.61 2.67 -7.93
CA THR A 7 7.07 2.45 -8.06
C THR A 7 7.85 3.75 -7.93
N GLU A 8 7.39 4.84 -8.56
CA GLU A 8 7.99 6.18 -8.47
C GLU A 8 8.02 6.70 -7.02
N TYR A 9 6.94 6.52 -6.27
CA TYR A 9 6.84 6.90 -4.86
C TYR A 9 7.88 6.16 -4.02
N LEU A 10 8.07 4.86 -4.29
CA LEU A 10 8.99 4.01 -3.52
C LEU A 10 10.46 4.31 -3.81
N VAL A 11 10.83 4.59 -5.07
CA VAL A 11 12.23 4.91 -5.43
C VAL A 11 12.67 6.30 -5.00
N ASN A 12 11.73 7.21 -4.72
CA ASN A 12 12.00 8.57 -4.23
C ASN A 12 12.01 8.68 -2.68
N ALA A 13 12.18 7.55 -1.98
CA ALA A 13 12.23 7.52 -0.53
C ALA A 13 13.62 7.10 -0.01
N ASP A 14 14.10 7.78 1.03
CA ASP A 14 15.27 7.35 1.81
C ASP A 14 14.89 6.32 2.89
N ASP A 15 13.68 6.44 3.43
CA ASP A 15 13.09 5.54 4.41
C ASP A 15 11.67 5.16 4.00
N ILE A 16 11.38 3.86 3.92
CA ILE A 16 10.04 3.35 3.65
C ILE A 16 9.49 2.74 4.93
N ARG A 17 8.38 3.32 5.44
CA ARG A 17 7.75 2.88 6.69
C ARG A 17 6.54 1.99 6.46
N ILE A 18 6.68 0.71 6.82
CA ILE A 18 5.58 -0.23 7.03
C ILE A 18 4.87 0.15 8.32
N LYS A 19 3.65 0.66 8.19
CA LYS A 19 2.86 1.11 9.33
C LYS A 19 1.89 0.01 9.77
N MET A 20 2.31 -0.83 10.72
CA MET A 20 1.44 -1.84 11.32
C MET A 20 0.32 -1.18 12.13
N ALA A 21 0.66 -0.16 12.92
CA ALA A 21 -0.28 0.49 13.82
C ALA A 21 0.07 1.96 14.12
N GLN A 22 -0.79 2.64 14.87
CA GLN A 22 -0.53 3.95 15.47
C GLN A 22 -1.13 4.03 16.86
N GLY A 23 -0.49 4.75 17.78
CA GLY A 23 -0.89 4.77 19.20
C GLY A 23 -2.34 5.18 19.44
N ALA A 24 -2.87 6.13 18.67
CA ALA A 24 -4.24 6.62 18.84
C ALA A 24 -5.35 5.61 18.47
N LYS A 25 -5.01 4.55 17.72
CA LYS A 25 -5.94 3.49 17.29
C LYS A 25 -5.17 2.27 16.77
N PRO A 26 -4.59 1.46 17.68
CA PRO A 26 -3.66 0.40 17.30
C PRO A 26 -4.31 -0.71 16.48
N GLY A 27 -5.54 -1.11 16.83
CA GLY A 27 -6.28 -2.19 16.18
C GLY A 27 -7.08 -1.79 14.94
N GLU A 28 -6.85 -0.60 14.37
CA GLU A 28 -7.68 -0.05 13.29
C GLU A 28 -6.90 0.63 12.17
N GLY A 29 -7.56 0.79 11.03
CA GLY A 29 -7.03 1.51 9.87
C GLY A 29 -7.08 3.04 9.97
N GLY A 30 -6.35 3.68 9.05
CA GLY A 30 -6.45 5.11 8.81
C GLY A 30 -7.87 5.53 8.38
N GLN A 31 -8.27 6.74 8.79
CA GLN A 31 -9.58 7.31 8.45
C GLN A 31 -9.38 8.72 7.90
N LEU A 32 -9.96 9.00 6.74
CA LEU A 32 -10.07 10.34 6.18
C LEU A 32 -11.53 10.59 5.77
N PRO A 33 -12.23 11.48 6.48
CA PRO A 33 -13.63 11.80 6.16
C PRO A 33 -13.79 12.31 4.72
N GLY A 34 -14.89 11.94 4.05
CA GLY A 34 -15.12 12.23 2.63
C GLY A 34 -15.13 13.73 2.29
N HIS A 35 -15.65 14.57 3.19
CA HIS A 35 -15.63 16.03 3.05
C HIS A 35 -14.22 16.65 3.17
N LYS A 36 -13.20 15.86 3.51
CA LYS A 36 -11.78 16.24 3.40
C LYS A 36 -11.13 15.70 2.13
N VAL A 37 -11.78 14.83 1.37
CA VAL A 37 -11.25 14.26 0.13
C VAL A 37 -11.60 15.19 -1.04
N ASN A 38 -10.85 16.29 -1.15
CA ASN A 38 -10.95 17.19 -2.30
C ASN A 38 -10.31 16.57 -3.56
N ALA A 39 -10.43 17.26 -4.71
CA ALA A 39 -9.89 16.77 -5.98
C ALA A 39 -8.38 16.48 -5.95
N GLN A 40 -7.60 17.30 -5.22
CA GLN A 40 -6.15 17.09 -5.10
C GLN A 40 -5.83 15.82 -4.31
N ILE A 41 -6.48 15.60 -3.17
CA ILE A 41 -6.30 14.40 -2.34
C ILE A 41 -6.76 13.16 -3.11
N ALA A 42 -7.92 13.24 -3.75
CA ALA A 42 -8.46 12.17 -4.58
C ALA A 42 -7.46 11.75 -5.67
N ARG A 43 -6.88 12.72 -6.38
CA ARG A 43 -5.83 12.49 -7.38
C ARG A 43 -4.60 11.79 -6.79
N VAL A 44 -4.06 12.29 -5.68
CA VAL A 44 -2.85 11.72 -5.04
C VAL A 44 -3.10 10.31 -4.51
N ARG A 45 -4.34 10.00 -4.12
CA ARG A 45 -4.71 8.71 -3.55
C ARG A 45 -5.31 7.73 -4.55
N HIS A 46 -5.46 8.12 -5.82
CA HIS A 46 -6.18 7.36 -6.84
C HIS A 46 -7.56 6.93 -6.33
N SER A 47 -8.29 7.91 -5.78
CA SER A 47 -9.62 7.74 -5.22
C SER A 47 -10.58 8.77 -5.80
N THR A 48 -11.85 8.69 -5.39
CA THR A 48 -12.91 9.59 -5.87
C THR A 48 -13.10 10.78 -4.93
N PRO A 49 -13.19 12.02 -5.44
CA PRO A 49 -13.50 13.19 -4.61
C PRO A 49 -14.81 13.01 -3.82
N GLY A 50 -14.83 13.44 -2.57
CA GLY A 50 -16.02 13.36 -1.69
C GLY A 50 -16.25 12.01 -1.02
N VAL A 51 -15.60 10.93 -1.48
CA VAL A 51 -15.76 9.58 -0.91
C VAL A 51 -14.84 9.42 0.29
N GLY A 52 -15.38 8.95 1.41
CA GLY A 52 -14.62 8.68 2.63
C GLY A 52 -13.61 7.55 2.44
N LEU A 53 -12.41 7.70 3.00
CA LEU A 53 -11.35 6.68 2.90
C LEU A 53 -11.12 6.04 4.27
N ILE A 54 -11.60 4.81 4.41
CA ILE A 54 -11.32 3.94 5.55
C ILE A 54 -10.34 2.89 5.06
N SER A 55 -9.16 2.83 5.69
CA SER A 55 -8.21 1.77 5.39
C SER A 55 -8.64 0.48 6.08
N PRO A 56 -8.41 -0.69 5.47
CA PRO A 56 -8.50 -1.97 6.19
C PRO A 56 -7.61 -1.91 7.45
N PRO A 57 -8.04 -2.50 8.58
CA PRO A 57 -7.18 -2.63 9.75
C PRO A 57 -5.88 -3.37 9.46
N PRO A 58 -5.87 -4.56 8.81
CA PRO A 58 -4.63 -5.25 8.49
C PRO A 58 -4.01 -4.76 7.18
N HIS A 59 -2.73 -5.05 7.05
CA HIS A 59 -2.07 -5.19 5.76
C HIS A 59 -2.43 -6.56 5.20
N HIS A 60 -3.12 -6.64 4.05
CA HIS A 60 -3.54 -7.93 3.48
C HIS A 60 -2.37 -8.76 2.93
N ASP A 61 -1.18 -8.17 2.87
CA ASP A 61 0.09 -8.81 2.55
C ASP A 61 0.97 -9.03 3.80
N ILE A 62 0.38 -8.97 5.01
CA ILE A 62 1.03 -9.29 6.28
C ILE A 62 0.03 -9.99 7.21
N TYR A 63 0.02 -11.32 7.19
CA TYR A 63 -0.73 -12.14 8.14
C TYR A 63 0.16 -12.87 9.15
N SER A 64 1.47 -12.89 8.90
CA SER A 64 2.46 -13.49 9.78
C SER A 64 3.79 -12.72 9.72
N ILE A 65 4.79 -13.19 10.47
CA ILE A 65 6.11 -12.55 10.49
C ILE A 65 6.89 -12.80 9.20
N GLU A 66 6.68 -13.96 8.57
CA GLU A 66 7.24 -14.30 7.26
C GLU A 66 6.66 -13.43 6.14
N ASP A 67 5.38 -13.05 6.23
CA ASP A 67 4.77 -12.10 5.29
C ASP A 67 5.36 -10.69 5.46
N LEU A 68 5.62 -10.27 6.71
CA LEU A 68 6.34 -9.02 6.96
C LEU A 68 7.74 -9.06 6.35
N ALA A 69 8.47 -10.18 6.52
CA ALA A 69 9.77 -10.38 5.89
C ALA A 69 9.66 -10.33 4.36
N GLN A 70 8.58 -10.88 3.78
CA GLN A 70 8.31 -10.78 2.36
C GLN A 70 8.08 -9.34 1.92
N LEU A 71 7.29 -8.53 2.64
CA LEU A 71 7.11 -7.11 2.30
C LEU A 71 8.42 -6.31 2.43
N ILE A 72 9.24 -6.58 3.46
CA ILE A 72 10.56 -5.95 3.60
C ILE A 72 11.44 -6.30 2.38
N HIS A 73 11.46 -7.58 1.98
CA HIS A 73 12.16 -8.04 0.80
C HIS A 73 11.63 -7.36 -0.47
N ASP A 74 10.32 -7.24 -0.63
CA ASP A 74 9.68 -6.58 -1.76
C ASP A 74 10.14 -5.12 -1.87
N LEU A 75 10.05 -4.36 -0.77
CA LEU A 75 10.40 -2.94 -0.72
C LEU A 75 11.89 -2.70 -0.99
N LYS A 76 12.76 -3.59 -0.51
CA LYS A 76 14.20 -3.52 -0.79
C LYS A 76 14.56 -3.90 -2.21
N ASN A 77 13.80 -4.78 -2.86
CA ASN A 77 14.00 -5.07 -4.28
C ASN A 77 13.67 -3.83 -5.12
N VAL A 78 12.53 -3.18 -4.89
CA VAL A 78 12.16 -1.98 -5.69
C VAL A 78 13.05 -0.77 -5.39
N ASN A 79 13.44 -0.55 -4.13
CA ASN A 79 14.40 0.49 -3.75
C ASN A 79 15.50 -0.08 -2.83
N PRO A 80 16.63 -0.53 -3.41
CA PRO A 80 17.75 -1.09 -2.63
C PRO A 80 18.43 -0.10 -1.68
N GLN A 81 18.27 1.22 -1.90
CA GLN A 81 18.94 2.24 -1.10
C GLN A 81 18.14 2.64 0.15
N ALA A 82 16.81 2.53 0.12
CA ALA A 82 15.97 2.97 1.22
C ALA A 82 16.08 2.08 2.46
N ARG A 83 16.10 2.64 3.68
CA ARG A 83 15.89 1.84 4.91
C ARG A 83 14.44 1.41 5.02
N ILE A 84 14.19 0.20 5.53
CA ILE A 84 12.83 -0.26 5.82
C ILE A 84 12.54 -0.13 7.31
N SER A 85 11.55 0.70 7.61
CA SER A 85 11.05 0.95 8.97
C SER A 85 9.76 0.18 9.23
N VAL A 86 9.62 -0.43 10.40
CA VAL A 86 8.33 -0.99 10.87
C VAL A 86 7.82 -0.18 12.04
N LYS A 87 6.62 0.39 11.93
CA LYS A 87 5.99 1.16 13.02
C LYS A 87 5.00 0.30 13.78
N LEU A 88 5.35 0.02 15.04
CA LEU A 88 4.56 -0.69 16.04
C LEU A 88 3.97 0.29 17.05
N VAL A 89 3.09 -0.22 17.92
CA VAL A 89 2.58 0.50 19.08
C VAL A 89 3.05 -0.21 20.34
N SER A 90 3.37 0.57 21.38
CA SER A 90 3.72 0.05 22.69
C SER A 90 2.55 -0.74 23.28
N GLU A 91 2.81 -2.01 23.58
CA GLU A 91 1.98 -2.92 24.36
C GLU A 91 2.88 -4.01 24.94
N VAL A 92 2.41 -4.71 25.98
CA VAL A 92 3.15 -5.83 26.56
C VAL A 92 3.34 -6.91 25.51
N GLY A 93 4.58 -7.33 25.27
CA GLY A 93 4.95 -8.31 24.25
C GLY A 93 5.53 -7.70 22.97
N VAL A 94 5.51 -6.37 22.84
CA VAL A 94 6.08 -5.68 21.67
C VAL A 94 7.57 -5.96 21.48
N GLY A 95 8.32 -6.26 22.55
CA GLY A 95 9.74 -6.61 22.45
C GLY A 95 9.96 -7.92 21.69
N THR A 96 9.08 -8.90 21.89
CA THR A 96 9.10 -10.18 21.14
C THR A 96 8.81 -9.93 19.66
N VAL A 97 7.81 -9.08 19.36
CA VAL A 97 7.49 -8.70 17.98
C VAL A 97 8.66 -7.96 17.34
N ALA A 98 9.29 -7.02 18.05
CA ALA A 98 10.46 -6.29 17.57
C ALA A 98 11.66 -7.20 17.25
N ALA A 99 11.87 -8.25 18.05
CA ALA A 99 12.88 -9.27 17.72
C ALA A 99 12.55 -10.03 16.42
N GLY A 100 11.27 -10.34 16.19
CA GLY A 100 10.80 -10.88 14.91
C GLY A 100 11.04 -9.90 13.76
N VAL A 101 10.72 -8.62 13.95
CA VAL A 101 10.93 -7.53 12.96
C VAL A 101 12.41 -7.41 12.57
N SER A 102 13.33 -7.47 13.53
CA SER A 102 14.77 -7.47 13.26
C SER A 102 15.21 -8.73 12.48
N LYS A 103 14.71 -9.92 12.85
CA LYS A 103 14.97 -11.16 12.11
C LYS A 103 14.35 -11.17 10.71
N ALA A 104 13.27 -10.43 10.50
CA ALA A 104 12.65 -10.17 9.20
C ALA A 104 13.43 -9.13 8.36
N HIS A 105 14.62 -8.72 8.83
CA HIS A 105 15.56 -7.81 8.19
C HIS A 105 15.16 -6.34 8.17
N ALA A 106 14.23 -5.87 9.00
CA ALA A 106 13.97 -4.43 9.08
C ALA A 106 15.22 -3.66 9.56
N ASP A 107 15.52 -2.53 8.92
CA ASP A 107 16.64 -1.66 9.32
C ASP A 107 16.27 -0.78 10.51
N HIS A 108 14.97 -0.55 10.72
CA HIS A 108 14.45 0.38 11.73
C HIS A 108 13.10 -0.08 12.29
N VAL A 109 12.86 0.15 13.59
CA VAL A 109 11.57 -0.08 14.26
C VAL A 109 11.15 1.16 15.06
N THR A 110 9.90 1.59 14.91
CA THR A 110 9.32 2.65 15.75
C THR A 110 8.40 2.02 16.80
N ILE A 111 8.59 2.36 18.07
CA ILE A 111 7.66 2.06 19.16
C ILE A 111 6.85 3.32 19.47
N ALA A 112 5.56 3.31 19.11
CA ALA A 112 4.68 4.45 19.33
C ALA A 112 3.88 4.32 20.63
N GLY A 113 3.89 5.35 21.47
CA GLY A 113 3.05 5.44 22.67
C GLY A 113 1.57 5.69 22.35
N TYR A 114 0.68 5.28 23.27
CA TYR A 114 -0.77 5.52 23.18
C TYR A 114 -1.16 6.99 23.03
N ASP A 115 -0.30 7.91 23.48
CA ASP A 115 -0.49 9.35 23.50
C ASP A 115 -0.12 10.05 22.18
N GLY A 116 0.12 9.27 21.12
CA GLY A 116 0.28 9.76 19.76
C GLY A 116 -0.95 10.53 19.24
N GLY A 117 -0.71 11.56 18.41
CA GLY A 117 -1.77 12.35 17.80
C GLY A 117 -2.53 11.62 16.68
N THR A 118 -3.75 12.07 16.37
CA THR A 118 -4.52 11.62 15.21
C THR A 118 -5.44 12.70 14.67
N GLY A 119 -5.65 12.70 13.35
CA GLY A 119 -6.61 13.60 12.69
C GLY A 119 -8.07 13.14 12.80
N ALA A 120 -8.30 11.83 12.87
CA ALA A 120 -9.62 11.19 12.98
C ALA A 120 -9.49 9.78 13.54
N SER A 121 -10.24 9.47 14.60
CA SER A 121 -10.25 8.18 15.27
C SER A 121 -11.45 8.08 16.21
N PRO A 122 -11.98 6.88 16.50
CA PRO A 122 -12.93 6.68 17.58
C PRO A 122 -12.36 7.15 18.91
N LEU A 123 -13.22 7.75 19.74
CA LEU A 123 -12.84 8.21 21.08
C LEU A 123 -12.44 7.05 22.00
N THR A 124 -13.09 5.90 21.84
CA THR A 124 -12.78 4.68 22.58
C THR A 124 -11.32 4.27 22.38
N SER A 125 -10.86 4.22 21.14
CA SER A 125 -9.49 3.83 20.78
C SER A 125 -8.45 4.83 21.31
N ILE A 126 -8.73 6.14 21.22
CA ILE A 126 -7.85 7.18 21.77
C ILE A 126 -7.67 7.05 23.29
N LYS A 127 -8.71 6.59 24.01
CA LYS A 127 -8.72 6.56 25.47
C LYS A 127 -8.35 5.22 26.08
N HIS A 128 -8.49 4.13 25.33
CA HIS A 128 -8.46 2.78 25.90
C HIS A 128 -7.56 1.80 25.15
N ALA A 129 -6.86 2.21 24.10
CA ALA A 129 -5.97 1.32 23.35
C ALA A 129 -4.52 1.84 23.32
N GLY A 130 -3.57 0.90 23.41
CA GLY A 130 -2.13 1.18 23.49
C GLY A 130 -1.61 1.37 24.91
N SER A 131 -0.28 1.32 25.06
CA SER A 131 0.45 1.54 26.32
C SER A 131 1.42 2.73 26.25
N PRO A 132 1.91 3.25 27.38
CA PRO A 132 2.98 4.26 27.42
C PRO A 132 4.21 3.80 26.64
N TRP A 133 4.86 4.71 25.92
CA TRP A 133 6.02 4.35 25.10
C TRP A 133 7.21 3.91 25.95
N GLU A 134 7.32 4.37 27.20
CA GLU A 134 8.39 4.03 28.13
C GLU A 134 8.45 2.51 28.40
N ILE A 135 7.29 1.88 28.51
CA ILE A 135 7.17 0.43 28.73
C ILE A 135 7.63 -0.33 27.49
N GLY A 136 7.03 -0.04 26.34
CA GLY A 136 7.32 -0.75 25.10
C GLY A 136 8.74 -0.50 24.59
N LEU A 137 9.29 0.70 24.81
CA LEU A 137 10.66 1.04 24.45
C LEU A 137 11.66 0.24 25.29
N ALA A 138 11.49 0.23 26.62
CA ALA A 138 12.37 -0.53 27.50
C ALA A 138 12.30 -2.04 27.18
N GLU A 139 11.09 -2.59 27.03
CA GLU A 139 10.89 -4.01 26.67
C GLU A 139 11.56 -4.35 25.32
N THR A 140 11.40 -3.48 24.32
CA THR A 140 12.02 -3.64 23.00
C THR A 140 13.54 -3.62 23.09
N HIS A 141 14.10 -2.62 23.78
CA HIS A 141 15.55 -2.50 23.97
C HIS A 141 16.11 -3.74 24.67
N GLN A 142 15.55 -4.10 25.81
CA GLN A 142 15.98 -5.25 26.61
C GLN A 142 15.92 -6.54 25.80
N THR A 143 14.81 -6.80 25.11
CA THR A 143 14.62 -8.02 24.32
C THR A 143 15.63 -8.11 23.16
N LEU A 144 15.84 -7.01 22.44
CA LEU A 144 16.79 -6.98 21.32
C LEU A 144 18.24 -7.17 21.79
N VAL A 145 18.62 -6.61 22.93
CA VAL A 145 19.95 -6.78 23.52
C VAL A 145 20.16 -8.22 23.96
N LEU A 146 19.21 -8.79 24.72
CA LEU A 146 19.28 -10.19 25.19
C LEU A 146 19.38 -11.19 24.04
N ASN A 147 18.78 -10.89 22.88
CA ASN A 147 18.83 -11.73 21.69
C ASN A 147 20.00 -11.40 20.74
N ARG A 148 20.89 -10.47 21.09
CA ARG A 148 22.01 -10.01 20.23
C ARG A 148 21.55 -9.49 18.85
N LEU A 149 20.40 -8.83 18.82
CA LEU A 149 19.80 -8.25 17.61
C LEU A 149 19.90 -6.72 17.57
N ARG A 150 20.12 -6.08 18.73
CA ARG A 150 20.08 -4.61 18.89
C ARG A 150 21.05 -3.84 17.97
N GLY A 151 22.20 -4.43 17.65
CA GLY A 151 23.18 -3.84 16.74
C GLY A 151 22.65 -3.62 15.32
N ARG A 152 21.71 -4.44 14.85
CA ARG A 152 21.27 -4.50 13.44
C ARG A 152 20.09 -3.59 13.10
N ILE A 153 19.41 -3.06 14.10
CA ILE A 153 18.16 -2.33 13.93
C ILE A 153 18.17 -1.03 14.74
N ALA A 154 17.82 0.09 14.10
CA ALA A 154 17.59 1.36 14.77
C ALA A 154 16.22 1.35 15.47
N VAL A 155 16.18 1.78 16.73
CA VAL A 155 14.95 1.87 17.54
C VAL A 155 14.55 3.33 17.68
N GLN A 156 13.40 3.70 17.10
CA GLN A 156 12.79 5.01 17.28
C GLN A 156 11.65 4.95 18.28
N VAL A 157 11.47 6.04 19.01
CA VAL A 157 10.28 6.23 19.85
C VAL A 157 9.49 7.47 19.41
N ASP A 158 8.16 7.36 19.41
CA ASP A 158 7.26 8.51 19.32
C ASP A 158 6.07 8.36 20.27
N GLY A 159 5.35 9.44 20.51
CA GLY A 159 4.27 9.49 21.51
C GLY A 159 4.50 10.63 22.48
N GLY A 160 3.77 11.74 22.30
CA GLY A 160 3.79 12.85 23.26
C GLY A 160 5.11 13.61 23.47
N LEU A 161 6.21 13.30 22.76
CA LEU A 161 7.50 13.97 22.88
C LEU A 161 7.39 15.48 22.55
N ARG A 162 7.90 16.33 23.44
CA ARG A 162 7.84 17.81 23.34
C ARG A 162 9.14 18.52 23.71
N THR A 163 10.00 17.89 24.48
CA THR A 163 11.15 18.54 25.14
C THR A 163 12.45 17.78 24.93
N GLY A 164 13.58 18.44 25.18
CA GLY A 164 14.88 17.77 25.22
C GLY A 164 14.98 16.75 26.34
N ARG A 165 14.26 16.95 27.46
CA ARG A 165 14.14 15.94 28.52
C ARG A 165 13.52 14.65 28.00
N ASP A 166 12.45 14.72 27.21
CA ASP A 166 11.78 13.52 26.69
C ASP A 166 12.75 12.71 25.80
N VAL A 167 13.56 13.40 24.98
CA VAL A 167 14.61 12.79 24.16
C VAL A 167 15.65 12.09 25.03
N VAL A 168 16.16 12.75 26.07
CA VAL A 168 17.16 12.17 26.98
C VAL A 168 16.61 10.94 27.70
N VAL A 169 15.37 11.00 28.21
CA VAL A 169 14.72 9.84 28.84
C VAL A 169 14.57 8.68 27.84
N GLY A 170 14.08 8.95 26.62
CA GLY A 170 13.97 7.92 25.60
C GLY A 170 15.31 7.31 25.20
N ALA A 171 16.38 8.11 25.13
CA ALA A 171 17.72 7.60 24.88
C ALA A 171 18.18 6.66 26.01
N LEU A 172 18.05 7.08 27.26
CA LEU A 172 18.43 6.26 28.42
C LEU A 172 17.63 4.94 28.47
N LEU A 173 16.37 4.94 28.01
CA LEU A 173 15.54 3.74 27.85
C LEU A 173 15.85 2.92 26.59
N GLY A 174 16.70 3.42 25.68
CA GLY A 174 17.28 2.63 24.60
C GLY A 174 16.98 3.08 23.17
N ALA A 175 16.34 4.24 22.95
CA ALA A 175 16.06 4.76 21.61
C ALA A 175 17.30 5.38 20.92
N ASP A 176 17.45 5.11 19.63
CA ASP A 176 18.40 5.79 18.73
C ASP A 176 17.82 7.07 18.13
N GLU A 177 16.52 7.06 17.82
CA GLU A 177 15.82 8.12 17.07
C GLU A 177 14.50 8.54 17.75
N PHE A 178 14.01 9.75 17.43
CA PHE A 178 12.87 10.37 18.12
C PHE A 178 11.89 10.99 17.14
N GLY A 179 10.64 10.54 17.17
CA GLY A 179 9.57 11.05 16.32
C GLY A 179 8.73 12.13 17.01
N PHE A 180 8.62 13.29 16.37
CA PHE A 180 7.78 14.40 16.84
C PHE A 180 6.63 14.65 15.87
N ALA A 181 5.44 14.88 16.41
CA ALA A 181 4.24 15.16 15.61
C ALA A 181 3.45 16.36 16.15
N THR A 182 2.82 16.22 17.33
CA THR A 182 1.93 17.26 17.87
C THR A 182 2.67 18.55 18.22
N ALA A 183 3.89 18.50 18.76
CA ALA A 183 4.65 19.70 19.10
C ALA A 183 5.03 20.53 17.86
N PRO A 184 5.59 19.96 16.78
CA PRO A 184 5.76 20.67 15.51
C PRO A 184 4.46 21.29 14.98
N LEU A 185 3.32 20.57 15.05
CA LEU A 185 2.04 21.14 14.64
C LEU A 185 1.62 22.37 15.49
N ILE A 186 1.92 22.38 16.79
CA ILE A 186 1.67 23.53 17.67
C ILE A 186 2.57 24.70 17.29
N VAL A 187 3.84 24.42 17.02
CA VAL A 187 4.82 25.42 16.54
C VAL A 187 4.40 26.04 15.20
N GLU A 188 3.72 25.26 14.34
CA GLU A 188 3.13 25.73 13.09
C GLU A 188 1.78 26.47 13.27
N GLY A 189 1.25 26.56 14.50
CA GLY A 189 0.06 27.34 14.82
C GLY A 189 -1.15 26.53 15.31
N CYS A 190 -1.03 25.22 15.51
CA CYS A 190 -2.11 24.43 16.11
C CYS A 190 -2.41 24.90 17.54
N ILE A 191 -3.65 25.34 17.76
CA ILE A 191 -4.16 25.78 19.08
C ILE A 191 -4.87 24.67 19.86
N MET A 192 -4.64 23.40 19.51
CA MET A 192 -5.19 22.22 20.20
C MET A 192 -6.73 22.18 20.32
N MET A 193 -7.44 22.70 19.31
CA MET A 193 -8.93 22.72 19.29
C MET A 193 -9.59 21.34 19.14
N ARG A 194 -8.84 20.32 18.66
CA ARG A 194 -9.31 18.92 18.48
C ARG A 194 -10.49 18.73 17.51
N LYS A 195 -10.69 19.64 16.55
CA LYS A 195 -11.69 19.54 15.47
C LYS A 195 -11.10 19.08 14.13
N CYS A 196 -9.96 18.38 14.14
CA CYS A 196 -9.21 17.99 12.95
C CYS A 196 -10.02 17.16 11.94
N HIS A 197 -10.95 16.33 12.44
CA HIS A 197 -11.82 15.47 11.64
C HIS A 197 -12.97 16.23 10.96
N LEU A 198 -13.35 17.40 11.47
CA LEU A 198 -14.51 18.17 11.00
C LEU A 198 -14.20 19.06 9.79
N ASN A 199 -12.94 19.15 9.36
CA ASN A 199 -12.49 20.07 8.30
C ASN A 199 -12.63 21.56 8.66
N THR A 200 -12.84 21.91 9.92
CA THR A 200 -13.11 23.28 10.39
C THR A 200 -11.97 23.86 11.23
N CYS A 201 -10.71 23.52 10.90
CA CYS A 201 -9.54 24.00 11.62
C CYS A 201 -9.42 25.54 11.48
N PRO A 202 -9.49 26.33 12.57
CA PRO A 202 -9.57 27.79 12.49
C PRO A 202 -8.25 28.46 12.06
N VAL A 203 -7.15 27.70 12.10
CA VAL A 203 -5.77 28.15 11.86
C VAL A 203 -5.14 27.51 10.62
N GLY A 204 -5.94 26.87 9.78
CA GLY A 204 -5.48 26.34 8.49
C GLY A 204 -4.59 25.09 8.54
N VAL A 205 -4.31 24.51 9.72
CA VAL A 205 -3.43 23.33 9.88
C VAL A 205 -4.10 22.04 9.36
N ALA A 206 -5.23 21.63 9.95
CA ALA A 206 -5.84 20.32 9.70
C ALA A 206 -7.13 20.41 8.87
N THR A 207 -7.16 21.24 7.83
CA THR A 207 -8.33 21.48 6.96
C THR A 207 -7.97 21.50 5.48
N GLN A 208 -8.95 21.16 4.64
CA GLN A 208 -8.91 21.21 3.18
C GLN A 208 -9.80 22.32 2.61
N ASP A 209 -10.49 23.06 3.48
CA ASP A 209 -11.25 24.26 3.12
C ASP A 209 -10.28 25.38 2.67
N PRO A 210 -10.43 25.92 1.45
CA PRO A 210 -9.53 26.95 0.92
C PRO A 210 -9.48 28.23 1.78
N GLU A 211 -10.62 28.69 2.32
CA GLU A 211 -10.70 29.91 3.12
C GLU A 211 -10.01 29.72 4.48
N LEU A 212 -10.18 28.55 5.10
CA LEU A 212 -9.51 28.24 6.35
C LEU A 212 -8.01 28.00 6.14
N ARG A 213 -7.59 27.37 5.02
CA ARG A 213 -6.17 27.17 4.69
C ARG A 213 -5.41 28.48 4.52
N ARG A 214 -6.05 29.55 4.02
CA ARG A 214 -5.43 30.89 3.96
C ARG A 214 -5.04 31.46 5.33
N ARG A 215 -5.57 30.89 6.42
CA ARG A 215 -5.25 31.29 7.80
C ARG A 215 -4.00 30.60 8.36
N PHE A 216 -3.39 29.69 7.60
CA PHE A 216 -2.15 29.03 8.02
C PHE A 216 -1.00 30.03 8.01
N THR A 217 -0.34 30.18 9.16
CA THR A 217 0.76 31.14 9.38
C THR A 217 2.08 30.45 9.75
N GLY A 218 2.09 29.12 9.82
CA GLY A 218 3.29 28.34 10.10
C GLY A 218 4.34 28.52 9.01
N LYS A 219 5.60 28.61 9.41
CA LYS A 219 6.74 28.72 8.51
C LYS A 219 7.78 27.66 8.85
N PRO A 220 8.58 27.18 7.87
CA PRO A 220 9.66 26.23 8.14
C PRO A 220 10.60 26.67 9.26
N GLU A 221 10.89 27.96 9.37
CA GLU A 221 11.79 28.52 10.40
C GLU A 221 11.27 28.29 11.82
N HIS A 222 9.94 28.24 12.01
CA HIS A 222 9.38 27.97 13.34
C HIS A 222 9.75 26.56 13.80
N VAL A 223 9.61 25.58 12.89
CA VAL A 223 9.94 24.17 13.16
C VAL A 223 11.44 23.99 13.36
N ILE A 224 12.25 24.65 12.52
CA ILE A 224 13.73 24.66 12.65
C ILE A 224 14.14 25.19 14.03
N ASN A 225 13.61 26.35 14.44
CA ASN A 225 13.93 26.95 15.74
C ASN A 225 13.50 26.04 16.90
N TYR A 226 12.32 25.43 16.83
CA TYR A 226 11.86 24.47 17.83
C TYR A 226 12.84 23.30 18.00
N PHE A 227 13.29 22.68 16.90
CA PHE A 227 14.25 21.59 16.99
C PHE A 227 15.63 22.05 17.47
N PHE A 228 16.05 23.29 17.19
CA PHE A 228 17.26 23.86 17.80
C PHE A 228 17.13 24.01 19.32
N PHE A 229 15.97 24.43 19.83
CA PHE A 229 15.72 24.51 21.27
C PHE A 229 15.73 23.13 21.93
N VAL A 230 15.04 22.15 21.33
CA VAL A 230 15.06 20.76 21.81
C VAL A 230 16.49 20.22 21.83
N ALA A 231 17.26 20.42 20.75
CA ALA A 231 18.63 19.94 20.67
C ALA A 231 19.57 20.64 21.66
N GLU A 232 19.39 21.94 21.92
CA GLU A 232 20.15 22.66 22.95
C GLU A 232 19.85 22.14 24.35
N GLU A 233 18.58 21.91 24.68
CA GLU A 233 18.19 21.31 25.96
C GLU A 233 18.79 19.90 26.12
N VAL A 234 18.77 19.07 25.06
CA VAL A 234 19.45 17.76 25.05
C VAL A 234 20.92 17.90 25.38
N ARG A 235 21.65 18.82 24.72
CA ARG A 235 23.08 19.06 24.99
C ARG A 235 23.35 19.46 26.43
N GLN A 236 22.52 20.34 26.99
CA GLN A 236 22.64 20.78 28.38
C GLN A 236 22.41 19.64 29.37
N LEU A 237 21.42 18.79 29.12
CA LEU A 237 21.14 17.61 29.95
C LEU A 237 22.24 16.55 29.82
N MET A 238 22.73 16.29 28.60
CA MET A 238 23.87 15.41 28.37
C MET A 238 25.10 15.88 29.16
N ALA A 239 25.41 17.17 29.12
CA ALA A 239 26.54 17.75 29.87
C ALA A 239 26.38 17.57 31.39
N LYS A 240 25.16 17.75 31.93
CA LYS A 240 24.85 17.52 33.36
C LYS A 240 25.01 16.05 33.76
N LEU A 241 24.66 15.13 32.87
CA LEU A 241 24.80 13.68 33.09
C LEU A 241 26.21 13.15 32.80
N GLY A 242 27.10 13.97 32.24
CA GLY A 242 28.49 13.61 31.94
C GLY A 242 28.71 12.93 30.58
N PHE A 243 27.73 12.95 29.68
CA PHE A 243 27.83 12.36 28.34
C PHE A 243 28.33 13.37 27.30
N ARG A 244 29.32 12.97 26.49
CA ARG A 244 29.84 13.79 25.37
C ARG A 244 29.24 13.40 24.02
N ARG A 245 28.96 12.12 23.81
CA ARG A 245 28.36 11.60 22.56
C ARG A 245 27.00 11.00 22.89
N PHE A 246 26.02 11.25 22.02
CA PHE A 246 24.63 10.80 22.25
C PHE A 246 24.54 9.27 22.40
N LYS A 247 25.26 8.53 21.55
CA LYS A 247 25.29 7.06 21.58
C LYS A 247 25.78 6.46 22.89
N ASP A 248 26.62 7.18 23.65
CA ASP A 248 27.13 6.70 24.94
C ASP A 248 26.04 6.72 26.03
N MET A 249 24.94 7.44 25.80
CA MET A 249 23.78 7.55 26.70
C MET A 249 22.72 6.47 26.42
N ILE A 250 22.73 5.86 25.23
CA ILE A 250 21.66 4.95 24.80
C ILE A 250 21.67 3.69 25.68
N GLY A 251 20.54 3.38 26.31
CA GLY A 251 20.37 2.20 27.17
C GLY A 251 20.97 2.33 28.57
N GLN A 252 21.48 3.50 28.96
CA GLN A 252 22.03 3.77 30.31
C GLN A 252 20.90 3.98 31.35
N MET A 253 20.03 2.96 31.51
CA MET A 253 18.83 3.01 32.35
C MET A 253 19.12 3.30 33.83
N ASP A 254 20.33 3.00 34.31
CA ASP A 254 20.83 3.28 35.67
C ASP A 254 20.86 4.78 36.01
N ARG A 255 20.78 5.66 35.01
CA ARG A 255 20.75 7.12 35.19
C ARG A 255 19.37 7.69 35.50
N LEU A 256 18.33 6.86 35.53
CA LEU A 256 16.97 7.24 35.86
C LEU A 256 16.64 6.88 37.32
N ASP A 257 16.16 7.86 38.10
CA ASP A 257 15.68 7.67 39.46
C ASP A 257 14.20 8.03 39.57
N MET A 258 13.38 7.05 40.00
CA MET A 258 11.93 7.17 40.15
C MET A 258 11.46 7.28 41.60
N ARG A 259 12.37 7.35 42.59
CA ARG A 259 12.02 7.39 44.03
C ARG A 259 11.03 8.51 44.36
N SER A 260 11.31 9.72 43.89
CA SER A 260 10.43 10.88 44.11
C SER A 260 9.02 10.67 43.54
N ALA A 261 8.87 9.91 42.45
CA ALA A 261 7.56 9.61 41.88
C ALA A 261 6.79 8.58 42.71
N ILE A 262 7.47 7.56 43.24
CA ILE A 262 6.87 6.49 44.07
C ILE A 262 6.44 7.01 45.45
N GLU A 263 7.13 8.01 45.99
CA GLU A 263 6.77 8.67 47.26
C GLU A 263 5.39 9.36 47.21
N HIS A 264 4.85 9.63 46.02
CA HIS A 264 3.53 10.22 45.87
C HIS A 264 2.43 9.23 46.28
N SER A 265 1.45 9.68 47.07
CA SER A 265 0.40 8.82 47.65
C SER A 265 -0.39 8.00 46.61
N LYS A 266 -0.65 8.56 45.43
CA LYS A 266 -1.33 7.87 44.32
C LYS A 266 -0.45 6.90 43.53
N ALA A 267 0.86 6.92 43.75
CA ALA A 267 1.84 6.05 43.09
C ALA A 267 2.30 4.89 43.99
N GLN A 268 1.77 4.80 45.22
CA GLN A 268 2.06 3.71 46.13
C GLN A 268 1.71 2.35 45.48
N GLY A 269 2.69 1.45 45.43
CA GLY A 269 2.56 0.13 44.81
C GLY A 269 3.00 0.04 43.34
N LEU A 270 3.40 1.16 42.71
CA LEU A 270 4.03 1.10 41.39
C LEU A 270 5.49 0.61 41.51
N ASP A 271 5.86 -0.35 40.65
CA ASP A 271 7.20 -0.89 40.55
C ASP A 271 7.76 -0.65 39.14
N PHE A 272 8.83 0.15 39.07
CA PHE A 272 9.52 0.50 37.83
C PHE A 272 10.79 -0.34 37.60
N SER A 273 11.12 -1.27 38.50
CA SER A 273 12.34 -2.07 38.44
C SER A 273 12.53 -2.80 37.11
N ARG A 274 11.43 -3.31 36.52
CA ARG A 274 11.45 -4.01 35.23
C ARG A 274 11.73 -3.07 34.05
N ILE A 275 11.28 -1.82 34.11
CA ILE A 275 11.50 -0.83 33.05
C ILE A 275 12.95 -0.33 33.10
N LEU A 276 13.49 -0.14 34.30
CA LEU A 276 14.85 0.37 34.51
C LEU A 276 15.91 -0.74 34.56
N CYS A 277 15.52 -1.99 34.30
CA CYS A 277 16.40 -3.14 34.33
C CYS A 277 17.41 -3.08 33.17
N GLN A 278 18.70 -3.09 33.49
CA GLN A 278 19.75 -3.25 32.49
C GLN A 278 19.92 -4.73 32.13
N PRO A 279 19.91 -5.10 30.85
CA PRO A 279 20.21 -6.46 30.42
C PRO A 279 21.62 -6.89 30.85
N GLU A 280 21.74 -8.03 31.51
CA GLU A 280 23.03 -8.65 31.82
C GLU A 280 23.56 -9.37 30.58
N VAL A 281 24.50 -8.73 29.87
CA VAL A 281 25.11 -9.24 28.63
C VAL A 281 26.61 -8.96 28.59
N ASP A 282 27.34 -9.69 27.75
CA ASP A 282 28.77 -9.47 27.52
C ASP A 282 29.04 -8.04 26.99
N GLU A 283 30.21 -7.46 27.31
CA GLU A 283 30.60 -6.10 26.90
C GLU A 283 30.60 -5.90 25.37
N HIS A 284 30.75 -6.98 24.61
CA HIS A 284 30.73 -6.95 23.14
C HIS A 284 29.32 -6.88 22.52
N VAL A 285 28.26 -7.05 23.31
CA VAL A 285 26.89 -6.97 22.80
C VAL A 285 26.50 -5.51 22.57
N ALA A 286 26.10 -5.20 21.34
CA ALA A 286 25.69 -3.85 20.97
C ALA A 286 24.42 -3.41 21.74
N LEU A 287 24.46 -2.20 22.30
CA LEU A 287 23.31 -1.57 22.98
C LEU A 287 22.53 -0.60 22.07
N TYR A 288 23.11 -0.22 20.94
CA TYR A 288 22.54 0.70 19.97
C TYR A 288 22.83 0.23 18.54
N ASN A 289 22.16 0.82 17.55
CA ASN A 289 22.36 0.43 16.15
C ASN A 289 23.76 0.80 15.67
N SER A 290 24.51 -0.21 15.23
CA SER A 290 25.92 -0.09 14.83
C SER A 290 26.29 -0.97 13.63
N GLU A 291 25.35 -1.77 13.14
CA GLU A 291 25.50 -2.68 12.00
C GLU A 291 24.42 -2.42 10.96
N SER A 292 24.73 -2.74 9.70
CA SER A 292 23.75 -2.77 8.60
C SER A 292 23.19 -4.19 8.40
N GLN A 293 21.93 -4.28 8.00
CA GLN A 293 21.31 -5.54 7.58
C GLN A 293 21.79 -5.99 6.19
N ASP A 294 22.10 -7.28 6.03
CA ASP A 294 22.17 -7.92 4.70
C ASP A 294 20.77 -8.36 4.28
N HIS A 295 20.31 -7.87 3.12
CA HIS A 295 18.99 -8.14 2.57
C HIS A 295 18.99 -9.23 1.50
N GLY A 296 20.14 -9.84 1.21
CA GLY A 296 20.26 -10.94 0.25
C GLY A 296 20.00 -10.55 -1.21
N LEU A 297 20.00 -9.24 -1.53
CA LEU A 297 19.65 -8.72 -2.85
C LEU A 297 20.61 -9.19 -3.97
N GLY A 298 21.83 -9.58 -3.62
CA GLY A 298 22.80 -10.13 -4.58
C GLY A 298 22.35 -11.44 -5.27
N ARG A 299 21.29 -12.09 -4.76
CA ARG A 299 20.71 -13.32 -5.34
C ARG A 299 19.46 -13.07 -6.18
N ALA A 300 19.00 -11.82 -6.26
CA ALA A 300 17.78 -11.48 -7.00
C ALA A 300 17.96 -11.75 -8.50
N LEU A 301 17.02 -12.47 -9.10
CA LEU A 301 17.03 -12.78 -10.53
C LEU A 301 16.95 -11.50 -11.38
N ASP A 302 16.33 -10.44 -10.85
CA ASP A 302 16.26 -9.13 -11.47
C ASP A 302 17.62 -8.52 -11.83
N LEU A 303 18.72 -8.88 -11.14
CA LEU A 303 20.05 -8.41 -11.53
C LEU A 303 20.39 -8.82 -12.97
N ARG A 304 20.03 -10.05 -13.35
CA ARG A 304 20.19 -10.55 -14.74
C ARG A 304 19.19 -9.91 -15.70
N LEU A 305 17.99 -9.59 -15.23
CA LEU A 305 16.97 -8.91 -16.06
C LEU A 305 17.41 -7.47 -16.36
N ILE A 306 17.95 -6.75 -15.39
CA ILE A 306 18.48 -5.39 -15.53
C ILE A 306 19.64 -5.37 -16.51
N GLU A 307 20.57 -6.33 -16.40
CA GLU A 307 21.70 -6.42 -17.33
C GLU A 307 21.23 -6.60 -18.78
N GLN A 308 20.28 -7.51 -19.02
CA GLN A 308 19.73 -7.76 -20.35
C GLN A 308 18.84 -6.60 -20.84
N ALA A 309 18.17 -5.89 -19.93
CA ALA A 309 17.32 -4.74 -20.23
C ALA A 309 18.10 -3.43 -20.40
N ARG A 310 19.44 -3.44 -20.30
CA ARG A 310 20.26 -2.23 -20.44
C ARG A 310 19.95 -1.40 -21.71
N PRO A 311 19.75 -1.99 -22.91
CA PRO A 311 19.37 -1.22 -24.10
C PRO A 311 18.02 -0.49 -23.96
N ALA A 312 17.05 -1.10 -23.28
CA ALA A 312 15.75 -0.47 -23.00
C ALA A 312 15.89 0.64 -21.95
N LEU A 313 16.66 0.41 -20.90
CA LEU A 313 16.86 1.38 -19.82
C LEU A 313 17.63 2.62 -20.28
N GLU A 314 18.61 2.48 -21.15
CA GLU A 314 19.47 3.59 -21.59
C GLU A 314 19.00 4.27 -22.87
N GLN A 315 18.37 3.52 -23.79
CA GLN A 315 18.06 3.99 -25.14
C GLN A 315 16.59 3.82 -25.52
N GLN A 316 15.73 3.34 -24.60
CA GLN A 316 14.32 3.03 -24.86
C GLN A 316 14.10 2.06 -26.03
N LYS A 317 15.09 1.21 -26.32
CA LYS A 317 15.00 0.19 -27.38
C LYS A 317 14.24 -1.03 -26.88
N PRO A 318 13.29 -1.58 -27.67
CA PRO A 318 12.60 -2.81 -27.31
C PRO A 318 13.57 -3.99 -27.10
N VAL A 319 13.35 -4.75 -26.02
CA VAL A 319 14.10 -5.96 -25.69
C VAL A 319 13.15 -7.10 -25.34
N ARG A 320 13.54 -8.33 -25.71
CA ARG A 320 12.86 -9.56 -25.33
C ARG A 320 13.82 -10.44 -24.52
N ILE A 321 13.36 -10.91 -23.38
CA ILE A 321 14.14 -11.69 -22.42
C ILE A 321 13.40 -12.98 -22.13
N GLU A 322 14.08 -14.12 -22.19
CA GLU A 322 13.53 -15.41 -21.77
C GLU A 322 14.19 -15.87 -20.47
N VAL A 323 13.40 -16.39 -19.53
CA VAL A 323 13.90 -16.79 -18.21
C VAL A 323 13.08 -17.92 -17.59
N ASP A 324 13.75 -18.87 -16.95
CA ASP A 324 13.08 -19.86 -16.11
C ASP A 324 12.94 -19.34 -14.67
N VAL A 325 11.75 -19.54 -14.09
CA VAL A 325 11.40 -19.07 -12.75
C VAL A 325 10.94 -20.23 -11.88
N HIS A 326 11.30 -20.16 -10.60
CA HIS A 326 10.91 -21.12 -9.57
C HIS A 326 10.32 -20.38 -8.38
N ASN A 327 9.63 -21.12 -7.50
CA ASN A 327 8.93 -20.53 -6.35
C ASN A 327 9.85 -19.71 -5.40
N TYR A 328 11.16 -19.98 -5.39
CA TYR A 328 12.15 -19.25 -4.60
C TYR A 328 12.60 -17.93 -5.26
N ASN A 329 12.29 -17.72 -6.54
CA ASN A 329 12.48 -16.45 -7.25
C ASN A 329 11.34 -15.49 -6.91
N ARG A 330 11.47 -14.85 -5.73
CA ARG A 330 10.47 -13.92 -5.18
C ARG A 330 10.67 -12.51 -5.73
N THR A 331 9.58 -11.75 -5.75
CA THR A 331 9.57 -10.32 -6.13
C THR A 331 10.14 -10.01 -7.52
N LEU A 332 10.03 -10.96 -8.45
CA LEU A 332 10.60 -10.81 -9.79
C LEU A 332 9.97 -9.62 -10.53
N GLY A 333 10.81 -8.79 -11.14
CA GLY A 333 10.45 -7.61 -11.91
C GLY A 333 10.42 -6.31 -11.10
N ALA A 334 10.41 -6.37 -9.77
CA ALA A 334 10.30 -5.18 -8.92
C ALA A 334 11.57 -4.31 -8.95
N MET A 335 12.76 -4.93 -8.91
CA MET A 335 14.02 -4.20 -8.94
C MET A 335 14.27 -3.59 -10.32
N LEU A 336 13.95 -4.33 -11.39
CA LEU A 336 13.95 -3.79 -12.74
C LEU A 336 13.00 -2.59 -12.87
N SER A 337 11.79 -2.71 -12.32
CA SER A 337 10.81 -1.63 -12.33
C SER A 337 11.26 -0.41 -11.54
N GLY A 338 11.97 -0.61 -10.42
CA GLY A 338 12.67 0.45 -9.71
C GLY A 338 13.63 1.21 -10.62
N ARG A 339 14.46 0.51 -11.41
CA ARG A 339 15.37 1.13 -12.38
C ARG A 339 14.67 1.89 -13.51
N VAL A 340 13.50 1.43 -13.93
CA VAL A 340 12.66 2.16 -14.90
C VAL A 340 12.13 3.45 -14.27
N ALA A 341 11.54 3.36 -13.07
CA ALA A 341 10.96 4.50 -12.38
C ALA A 341 12.00 5.57 -11.97
N GLU A 342 13.21 5.17 -11.58
CA GLU A 342 14.33 6.10 -11.31
C GLU A 342 14.67 6.99 -12.51
N ARG A 343 14.49 6.47 -13.74
CA ARG A 343 14.85 7.19 -14.98
C ARG A 343 13.67 7.93 -15.60
N TYR A 344 12.49 7.32 -15.56
CA TYR A 344 11.33 7.75 -16.35
C TYR A 344 10.10 8.08 -15.50
N GLY A 345 10.22 8.00 -14.17
CA GLY A 345 9.11 8.23 -13.24
C GLY A 345 7.94 7.29 -13.48
N HIS A 346 6.74 7.72 -13.11
CA HIS A 346 5.52 6.93 -13.34
C HIS A 346 5.09 6.87 -14.82
N ALA A 347 5.60 7.77 -15.67
CA ALA A 347 5.34 7.73 -17.12
C ALA A 347 5.93 6.45 -17.76
N GLY A 348 7.03 5.94 -17.21
CA GLY A 348 7.67 4.69 -17.61
C GLY A 348 8.15 4.71 -19.06
N LEU A 349 8.18 3.52 -19.66
CA LEU A 349 8.57 3.30 -21.05
C LEU A 349 7.34 3.13 -21.96
N PRO A 350 7.49 3.26 -23.29
CA PRO A 350 6.47 2.79 -24.24
C PRO A 350 6.07 1.33 -23.98
N GLU A 351 4.84 0.95 -24.34
CA GLU A 351 4.35 -0.42 -24.13
C GLU A 351 5.27 -1.47 -24.77
N ASP A 352 5.44 -2.59 -24.08
CA ASP A 352 6.26 -3.74 -24.52
C ASP A 352 7.73 -3.42 -24.84
N THR A 353 8.26 -2.28 -24.35
CA THR A 353 9.70 -1.96 -24.48
C THR A 353 10.57 -3.00 -23.78
N ILE A 354 10.12 -3.54 -22.64
CA ILE A 354 10.76 -4.69 -22.01
C ILE A 354 9.75 -5.82 -21.94
N TYR A 355 9.97 -6.87 -22.71
CA TYR A 355 9.12 -8.05 -22.71
C TYR A 355 9.86 -9.25 -22.12
N ILE A 356 9.36 -9.80 -21.03
CA ILE A 356 9.94 -10.94 -20.32
C ILE A 356 9.03 -12.15 -20.50
N LYS A 357 9.52 -13.16 -21.20
CA LYS A 357 8.89 -14.47 -21.30
C LYS A 357 9.45 -15.37 -20.19
N ALA A 358 8.64 -15.65 -19.19
CA ALA A 358 8.98 -16.52 -18.07
C ALA A 358 8.34 -17.92 -18.23
N ARG A 359 9.02 -18.95 -17.73
CA ARG A 359 8.50 -20.33 -17.66
C ARG A 359 8.71 -20.91 -16.27
N GLY A 360 7.71 -21.61 -15.72
CA GLY A 360 7.80 -22.28 -14.42
C GLY A 360 6.86 -21.69 -13.36
N THR A 361 7.33 -21.58 -12.12
CA THR A 361 6.49 -21.14 -10.99
C THR A 361 6.98 -19.80 -10.46
N GLY A 362 6.17 -18.75 -10.54
CA GLY A 362 6.48 -17.45 -9.94
C GLY A 362 6.43 -17.51 -8.41
N GLY A 363 7.49 -17.08 -7.73
CA GLY A 363 7.49 -16.94 -6.28
C GLY A 363 6.54 -15.83 -5.78
N GLN A 364 6.50 -15.64 -4.46
CA GLN A 364 5.71 -14.58 -3.83
C GLN A 364 6.04 -13.21 -4.43
N SER A 365 5.02 -12.36 -4.60
CA SER A 365 5.16 -10.99 -5.13
C SER A 365 5.66 -10.92 -6.58
N PHE A 366 5.39 -11.94 -7.40
CA PHE A 366 5.74 -11.94 -8.82
C PHE A 366 5.13 -10.72 -9.55
N GLY A 367 5.97 -9.90 -10.19
CA GLY A 367 5.53 -8.68 -10.85
C GLY A 367 5.09 -7.56 -9.90
N ALA A 368 5.56 -7.56 -8.64
CA ALA A 368 5.26 -6.47 -7.71
C ALA A 368 5.82 -5.12 -8.22
N TRP A 369 5.00 -4.06 -8.13
CA TRP A 369 5.27 -2.71 -8.62
C TRP A 369 5.80 -2.65 -10.05
N LEU A 370 5.32 -3.54 -10.92
CA LEU A 370 5.74 -3.59 -12.32
C LEU A 370 5.46 -2.25 -13.01
N ALA A 371 6.52 -1.63 -13.54
CA ALA A 371 6.47 -0.31 -14.15
C ALA A 371 5.87 -0.35 -15.57
N LYS A 372 5.30 0.78 -16.00
CA LYS A 372 4.80 0.95 -17.37
C LYS A 372 5.90 0.70 -18.41
N GLY A 373 5.52 -0.04 -19.45
CA GLY A 373 6.41 -0.47 -20.53
C GLY A 373 7.17 -1.77 -20.26
N VAL A 374 6.97 -2.38 -19.08
CA VAL A 374 7.42 -3.74 -18.76
C VAL A 374 6.24 -4.71 -18.85
N THR A 375 6.40 -5.77 -19.62
CA THR A 375 5.44 -6.86 -19.77
C THR A 375 6.10 -8.16 -19.33
N ILE A 376 5.44 -8.89 -18.44
CA ILE A 376 5.87 -10.24 -18.04
C ILE A 376 4.78 -11.24 -18.44
N GLU A 377 5.15 -12.18 -19.29
CA GLU A 377 4.32 -13.29 -19.72
C GLU A 377 4.87 -14.59 -19.11
N LEU A 378 4.13 -15.20 -18.18
CA LEU A 378 4.48 -16.43 -17.50
C LEU A 378 3.66 -17.60 -18.05
N GLU A 379 4.35 -18.55 -18.69
CA GLU A 379 3.80 -19.88 -18.97
C GLU A 379 4.03 -20.77 -17.74
N GLY A 380 3.00 -20.96 -16.94
CA GLY A 380 3.08 -21.58 -15.62
C GLY A 380 2.03 -21.07 -14.64
N GLU A 381 2.43 -20.93 -13.38
CA GLU A 381 1.59 -20.49 -12.26
C GLU A 381 2.39 -19.59 -11.31
N ALA A 382 1.74 -18.84 -10.42
CA ALA A 382 2.43 -18.01 -9.44
C ALA A 382 1.77 -18.06 -8.05
N ASN A 383 2.56 -17.77 -7.02
CA ASN A 383 2.12 -17.77 -5.62
C ASN A 383 1.31 -16.50 -5.28
N ASP A 384 1.24 -16.10 -4.02
CA ASP A 384 0.49 -14.92 -3.58
C ASP A 384 1.13 -13.61 -4.06
N TYR A 385 0.34 -12.55 -3.98
CA TYR A 385 0.77 -11.16 -4.20
C TYR A 385 1.21 -10.83 -5.64
N VAL A 386 0.80 -11.64 -6.63
CA VAL A 386 1.05 -11.33 -8.04
C VAL A 386 0.57 -9.92 -8.36
N GLY A 387 1.42 -9.11 -8.98
CA GLY A 387 1.08 -7.73 -9.33
C GLY A 387 0.81 -6.80 -8.14
N LYS A 388 1.26 -7.15 -6.93
CA LYS A 388 1.16 -6.27 -5.75
C LYS A 388 1.67 -4.86 -6.07
N GLY A 389 0.83 -3.84 -5.89
CA GLY A 389 1.17 -2.46 -6.20
C GLY A 389 1.49 -2.17 -7.68
N LEU A 390 0.93 -2.94 -8.63
CA LEU A 390 1.14 -2.75 -10.08
C LEU A 390 1.08 -1.26 -10.48
N SER A 391 2.07 -0.82 -11.24
CA SER A 391 2.36 0.60 -11.52
C SER A 391 2.56 0.87 -13.02
N GLY A 392 1.71 0.25 -13.82
CA GLY A 392 1.54 0.48 -15.25
C GLY A 392 1.99 -0.68 -16.14
N GLY A 393 2.66 -1.69 -15.57
CA GLY A 393 3.11 -2.86 -16.31
C GLY A 393 1.98 -3.82 -16.71
N ARG A 394 2.32 -4.81 -17.53
CA ARG A 394 1.39 -5.86 -17.98
C ARG A 394 1.83 -7.23 -17.45
N LEU A 395 0.90 -7.99 -16.87
CA LEU A 395 1.12 -9.37 -16.45
C LEU A 395 0.19 -10.32 -17.20
N VAL A 396 0.76 -11.38 -17.75
CA VAL A 396 0.01 -12.44 -18.42
C VAL A 396 0.45 -13.76 -17.81
N ILE A 397 -0.47 -14.55 -17.25
CA ILE A 397 -0.15 -15.85 -16.66
C ILE A 397 -1.15 -16.89 -17.16
N TYR A 398 -0.64 -18.01 -17.67
CA TYR A 398 -1.45 -19.11 -18.17
C TYR A 398 -0.73 -20.46 -18.04
N PRO A 399 -1.48 -21.57 -17.93
CA PRO A 399 -0.88 -22.90 -17.79
C PRO A 399 -0.09 -23.32 -19.03
N PRO A 400 0.99 -24.12 -18.88
CA PRO A 400 1.78 -24.62 -20.00
C PRO A 400 0.94 -25.38 -21.02
N ARG A 401 1.27 -25.25 -22.31
CA ARG A 401 0.51 -25.94 -23.38
C ARG A 401 0.51 -27.46 -23.27
N ASN A 402 1.55 -28.02 -22.67
CA ASN A 402 1.72 -29.45 -22.42
C ASN A 402 1.26 -29.87 -21.01
N SER A 403 0.53 -29.01 -20.30
CA SER A 403 -0.07 -29.35 -19.01
C SER A 403 -1.13 -30.44 -19.16
N GLY A 404 -1.23 -31.33 -18.17
CA GLY A 404 -2.33 -32.30 -18.05
C GLY A 404 -3.65 -31.67 -17.55
N ILE A 405 -3.67 -30.36 -17.28
CA ILE A 405 -4.87 -29.62 -16.87
C ILE A 405 -5.76 -29.42 -18.09
N GLU A 406 -6.91 -30.09 -18.11
CA GLU A 406 -7.89 -29.97 -19.19
C GLU A 406 -8.67 -28.65 -19.14
N ARG A 407 -9.03 -28.21 -17.92
CA ARG A 407 -9.88 -27.03 -17.66
C ARG A 407 -9.17 -26.05 -16.75
N ALA A 408 -8.60 -25.01 -17.35
CA ALA A 408 -7.85 -23.98 -16.61
C ALA A 408 -8.77 -23.22 -15.64
N GLU A 409 -10.02 -22.99 -16.06
CA GLU A 409 -11.05 -22.26 -15.32
C GLU A 409 -11.50 -22.95 -14.02
N GLU A 410 -11.05 -24.17 -13.75
CA GLU A 410 -11.33 -24.92 -12.51
C GLU A 410 -10.10 -25.05 -11.60
N ASN A 411 -8.96 -24.47 -11.98
CA ASN A 411 -7.69 -24.68 -11.32
C ASN A 411 -7.03 -23.35 -10.93
N ILE A 412 -6.36 -23.33 -9.78
CA ILE A 412 -5.66 -22.15 -9.29
C ILE A 412 -4.43 -21.89 -10.16
N VAL A 413 -4.30 -20.65 -10.66
CA VAL A 413 -3.14 -20.19 -11.44
C VAL A 413 -2.34 -19.10 -10.71
N VAL A 414 -2.99 -18.35 -9.82
CA VAL A 414 -2.38 -17.32 -8.97
C VAL A 414 -2.91 -17.42 -7.55
N GLY A 415 -2.06 -17.11 -6.56
CA GLY A 415 -2.41 -17.20 -5.14
C GLY A 415 -3.36 -16.09 -4.65
N ASN A 416 -3.18 -15.71 -3.39
CA ASN A 416 -4.02 -14.76 -2.67
C ASN A 416 -3.55 -13.30 -2.85
N THR A 417 -4.43 -12.35 -2.54
CA THR A 417 -4.10 -10.92 -2.42
C THR A 417 -3.40 -10.36 -3.68
N VAL A 418 -3.78 -10.92 -4.83
CA VAL A 418 -3.32 -10.50 -6.16
C VAL A 418 -3.76 -9.07 -6.42
N LEU A 419 -2.87 -8.26 -7.00
CA LEU A 419 -3.08 -6.84 -7.31
C LEU A 419 -3.36 -5.96 -6.09
N TYR A 420 -2.85 -6.33 -4.91
CA TYR A 420 -3.05 -5.53 -3.70
C TYR A 420 -2.63 -4.08 -3.89
N GLY A 421 -3.59 -3.17 -3.81
CA GLY A 421 -3.33 -1.73 -3.87
C GLY A 421 -2.89 -1.19 -5.24
N ALA A 422 -3.05 -1.96 -6.33
CA ALA A 422 -2.57 -1.58 -7.66
C ALA A 422 -3.07 -0.20 -8.14
N ILE A 423 -2.24 0.55 -8.88
CA ILE A 423 -2.52 1.93 -9.33
C ILE A 423 -2.05 2.22 -10.77
N SER A 424 -1.85 1.19 -11.58
CA SER A 424 -2.57 0.90 -12.84
C SER A 424 -1.75 -0.11 -13.66
N GLY A 425 -2.18 -0.49 -14.86
CA GLY A 425 -1.60 -1.61 -15.61
C GLY A 425 -2.68 -2.66 -15.93
N GLU A 426 -2.30 -3.70 -16.69
CA GLU A 426 -3.22 -4.72 -17.18
C GLU A 426 -2.77 -6.12 -16.76
N CYS A 427 -3.72 -6.97 -16.36
CA CYS A 427 -3.43 -8.34 -15.96
C CYS A 427 -4.41 -9.34 -16.61
N TYR A 428 -3.86 -10.44 -17.12
CA TYR A 428 -4.60 -11.48 -17.82
C TYR A 428 -4.20 -12.83 -17.26
N PHE A 429 -5.10 -13.48 -16.54
CA PHE A 429 -4.83 -14.69 -15.78
C PHE A 429 -5.75 -15.83 -16.22
N ARG A 430 -5.19 -16.88 -16.83
CA ARG A 430 -5.94 -18.04 -17.28
C ARG A 430 -6.03 -19.12 -16.22
N GLY A 431 -7.06 -18.96 -15.39
CA GLY A 431 -7.45 -19.88 -14.34
C GLY A 431 -8.10 -19.13 -13.18
N VAL A 432 -8.04 -19.73 -12.00
CA VAL A 432 -8.66 -19.24 -10.76
C VAL A 432 -7.62 -18.54 -9.89
N ALA A 433 -8.01 -17.42 -9.28
CA ALA A 433 -7.23 -16.76 -8.24
C ALA A 433 -7.67 -17.20 -6.84
N GLY A 434 -6.77 -17.14 -5.86
CA GLY A 434 -7.09 -17.35 -4.45
C GLY A 434 -7.99 -16.26 -3.86
N GLU A 435 -7.93 -16.12 -2.53
CA GLU A 435 -8.70 -15.12 -1.79
C GLU A 435 -8.21 -13.70 -2.06
N ARG A 436 -9.10 -12.71 -1.84
CA ARG A 436 -8.78 -11.27 -1.86
C ARG A 436 -8.17 -10.79 -3.17
N PHE A 437 -8.59 -11.41 -4.27
CA PHE A 437 -8.23 -10.93 -5.61
C PHE A 437 -8.63 -9.46 -5.79
N CYS A 438 -7.70 -8.62 -6.26
CA CYS A 438 -7.90 -7.18 -6.43
C CYS A 438 -8.28 -6.41 -5.16
N VAL A 439 -7.88 -6.91 -3.98
CA VAL A 439 -8.09 -6.16 -2.73
C VAL A 439 -7.42 -4.79 -2.81
N ARG A 440 -8.16 -3.72 -2.48
CA ARG A 440 -7.71 -2.32 -2.60
C ARG A 440 -7.25 -1.90 -4.01
N ASN A 441 -7.64 -2.60 -5.08
CA ASN A 441 -7.33 -2.16 -6.44
C ASN A 441 -7.83 -0.72 -6.66
N SER A 442 -6.96 0.14 -7.19
CA SER A 442 -7.19 1.58 -7.35
C SER A 442 -6.98 2.06 -8.78
N GLY A 443 -6.84 1.14 -9.74
CA GLY A 443 -6.71 1.53 -11.15
C GLY A 443 -6.28 0.43 -12.13
N ALA A 444 -5.89 -0.77 -11.68
CA ALA A 444 -5.52 -1.84 -12.59
C ALA A 444 -6.75 -2.46 -13.27
N THR A 445 -6.54 -2.95 -14.49
CA THR A 445 -7.51 -3.76 -15.22
C THR A 445 -7.11 -5.22 -15.16
N ALA A 446 -8.02 -6.10 -14.77
CA ALA A 446 -7.74 -7.53 -14.66
C ALA A 446 -8.84 -8.39 -15.29
N VAL A 447 -8.46 -9.45 -16.00
CA VAL A 447 -9.36 -10.51 -16.48
C VAL A 447 -8.89 -11.86 -15.93
N ILE A 448 -9.81 -12.60 -15.33
CA ILE A 448 -9.59 -13.87 -14.60
C ILE A 448 -10.77 -14.83 -14.87
N GLU A 449 -10.58 -16.14 -14.71
CA GLU A 449 -11.63 -17.16 -14.94
C GLU A 449 -12.34 -17.62 -13.65
N GLY A 450 -11.87 -17.21 -12.47
CA GLY A 450 -12.55 -17.42 -11.20
C GLY A 450 -11.79 -16.78 -10.05
N VAL A 451 -12.47 -16.52 -8.93
CA VAL A 451 -11.84 -15.91 -7.74
C VAL A 451 -12.34 -16.53 -6.45
N GLY A 452 -11.48 -16.63 -5.44
CA GLY A 452 -11.84 -17.06 -4.09
C GLY A 452 -12.67 -16.01 -3.32
N ASP A 453 -12.77 -16.21 -1.99
CA ASP A 453 -13.49 -15.32 -1.09
C ASP A 453 -12.90 -13.90 -1.11
N HIS A 454 -13.74 -12.89 -0.85
CA HIS A 454 -13.35 -11.48 -0.73
C HIS A 454 -12.78 -10.83 -2.01
N GLY A 455 -13.19 -11.29 -3.19
CA GLY A 455 -12.83 -10.64 -4.45
C GLY A 455 -13.26 -9.16 -4.48
N CYS A 456 -12.40 -8.29 -5.00
CA CYS A 456 -12.61 -6.83 -5.08
C CYS A 456 -12.83 -6.11 -3.73
N GLU A 457 -12.43 -6.72 -2.61
CA GLU A 457 -12.55 -6.13 -1.27
C GLU A 457 -11.84 -4.76 -1.22
N TYR A 458 -12.52 -3.74 -0.71
CA TYR A 458 -12.03 -2.36 -0.63
C TYR A 458 -11.55 -1.74 -1.95
N MET A 459 -11.92 -2.25 -3.12
CA MET A 459 -11.52 -1.64 -4.41
C MET A 459 -12.03 -0.19 -4.53
N THR A 460 -11.18 0.73 -5.00
CA THR A 460 -11.48 2.17 -5.18
C THR A 460 -11.36 2.65 -6.63
N GLY A 461 -10.92 1.79 -7.55
CA GLY A 461 -10.76 2.12 -8.96
C GLY A 461 -10.27 0.93 -9.77
N GLY A 462 -10.26 1.05 -11.09
CA GLY A 462 -9.90 -0.02 -12.01
C GLY A 462 -11.10 -0.82 -12.51
N ILE A 463 -10.82 -1.86 -13.31
CA ILE A 463 -11.83 -2.74 -13.92
C ILE A 463 -11.45 -4.19 -13.64
N VAL A 464 -12.39 -4.98 -13.16
CA VAL A 464 -12.20 -6.43 -12.99
C VAL A 464 -13.22 -7.18 -13.83
N VAL A 465 -12.78 -8.19 -14.58
CA VAL A 465 -13.65 -9.10 -15.33
C VAL A 465 -13.40 -10.51 -14.81
N CYS A 466 -14.42 -11.13 -14.22
CA CYS A 466 -14.41 -12.51 -13.77
C CYS A 466 -15.28 -13.35 -14.71
N LEU A 467 -14.66 -14.28 -15.45
CA LEU A 467 -15.29 -15.14 -16.44
C LEU A 467 -15.79 -16.47 -15.87
N GLY A 468 -15.97 -16.54 -14.56
CA GLY A 468 -16.47 -17.72 -13.86
C GLY A 468 -16.82 -17.42 -12.42
N SER A 469 -16.79 -18.44 -11.57
CA SER A 469 -17.32 -18.38 -10.20
C SER A 469 -16.53 -17.46 -9.27
N THR A 470 -17.23 -16.96 -8.25
CA THR A 470 -16.66 -16.12 -7.20
C THR A 470 -16.92 -16.70 -5.82
N GLY A 471 -15.97 -16.53 -4.91
CA GLY A 471 -16.19 -16.80 -3.49
C GLY A 471 -17.11 -15.78 -2.81
N ARG A 472 -17.30 -15.96 -1.50
CA ARG A 472 -18.19 -15.17 -0.66
C ARG A 472 -17.67 -13.76 -0.42
N ASN A 473 -18.58 -12.87 -0.01
CA ASN A 473 -18.29 -11.51 0.43
C ASN A 473 -17.55 -10.68 -0.65
N PHE A 474 -17.85 -10.95 -1.92
CA PHE A 474 -17.34 -10.19 -3.05
C PHE A 474 -17.74 -8.71 -2.93
N ALA A 475 -16.85 -7.80 -3.33
CA ALA A 475 -17.03 -6.34 -3.31
C ALA A 475 -17.26 -5.71 -1.92
N ALA A 476 -16.96 -6.42 -0.83
CA ALA A 476 -17.05 -5.84 0.51
C ALA A 476 -16.17 -4.59 0.66
N GLY A 477 -16.76 -3.47 1.05
CA GLY A 477 -16.05 -2.18 1.18
C GLY A 477 -15.62 -1.56 -0.15
N MET A 478 -16.03 -2.11 -1.30
CA MET A 478 -15.75 -1.53 -2.61
C MET A 478 -16.42 -0.15 -2.72
N SER A 479 -15.61 0.87 -2.98
CA SER A 479 -16.00 2.29 -2.97
C SER A 479 -15.66 3.02 -4.27
N GLY A 480 -15.04 2.34 -5.24
CA GLY A 480 -14.89 2.81 -6.61
C GLY A 480 -14.39 1.72 -7.56
N GLY A 481 -14.49 1.98 -8.86
CA GLY A 481 -14.21 1.02 -9.93
C GLY A 481 -15.44 0.24 -10.38
N VAL A 482 -15.25 -0.70 -11.32
CA VAL A 482 -16.31 -1.56 -11.87
C VAL A 482 -15.81 -2.99 -11.92
N ALA A 483 -16.67 -3.95 -11.53
CA ALA A 483 -16.44 -5.36 -11.80
C ALA A 483 -17.54 -5.93 -12.69
N TYR A 484 -17.18 -6.82 -13.60
CA TYR A 484 -18.09 -7.62 -14.41
C TYR A 484 -17.90 -9.08 -14.04
N VAL A 485 -18.99 -9.75 -13.66
CA VAL A 485 -18.97 -11.15 -13.26
C VAL A 485 -19.89 -11.93 -14.16
N LEU A 486 -19.39 -13.02 -14.74
CA LEU A 486 -20.21 -13.97 -15.48
C LEU A 486 -20.99 -14.84 -14.49
N ASP A 487 -22.30 -14.61 -14.38
CA ASP A 487 -23.20 -15.35 -13.49
C ASP A 487 -24.01 -16.38 -14.27
N GLU A 488 -23.40 -17.54 -14.54
CA GLU A 488 -24.09 -18.60 -15.30
C GLU A 488 -25.14 -19.35 -14.47
N ALA A 489 -24.95 -19.42 -13.14
CA ALA A 489 -25.80 -20.16 -12.22
C ALA A 489 -26.96 -19.30 -11.66
N GLY A 490 -26.86 -17.97 -11.74
CA GLY A 490 -27.84 -17.04 -11.19
C GLY A 490 -27.75 -16.92 -9.67
N ASP A 491 -26.60 -17.25 -9.07
CA ASP A 491 -26.38 -17.28 -7.62
C ASP A 491 -25.37 -16.24 -7.12
N PHE A 492 -24.79 -15.43 -8.03
CA PHE A 492 -23.77 -14.45 -7.68
C PHE A 492 -24.22 -13.43 -6.62
N GLU A 493 -25.50 -13.06 -6.59
CA GLU A 493 -26.05 -12.15 -5.58
C GLU A 493 -25.80 -12.65 -4.14
N GLN A 494 -25.83 -13.97 -3.92
CA GLN A 494 -25.59 -14.58 -2.60
C GLN A 494 -24.11 -14.50 -2.18
N CYS A 495 -23.21 -14.41 -3.15
CA CYS A 495 -21.78 -14.24 -2.93
C CYS A 495 -21.36 -12.77 -2.78
N CYS A 496 -22.21 -11.81 -3.18
CA CYS A 496 -21.87 -10.39 -3.20
C CYS A 496 -22.30 -9.65 -1.92
N ASN A 497 -21.43 -8.80 -1.39
CA ASN A 497 -21.75 -7.91 -0.29
C ASN A 497 -22.39 -6.62 -0.80
N LEU A 498 -23.71 -6.49 -0.64
CA LEU A 498 -24.50 -5.36 -1.15
C LEU A 498 -24.51 -4.11 -0.24
N ALA A 499 -23.65 -4.04 0.79
CA ALA A 499 -23.67 -2.91 1.73
C ALA A 499 -23.30 -1.57 1.08
N MET A 500 -22.49 -1.57 0.02
CA MET A 500 -22.01 -0.37 -0.67
C MET A 500 -22.16 -0.40 -2.20
N VAL A 501 -22.52 -1.55 -2.77
CA VAL A 501 -22.58 -1.78 -4.22
C VAL A 501 -23.97 -2.21 -4.67
N GLU A 502 -24.27 -1.97 -5.94
CA GLU A 502 -25.45 -2.48 -6.63
C GLU A 502 -25.02 -3.41 -7.76
N LEU A 503 -25.89 -4.39 -8.03
CA LEU A 503 -25.81 -5.29 -9.17
C LEU A 503 -26.69 -4.76 -10.30
N GLN A 504 -26.14 -4.67 -11.50
CA GLN A 504 -26.84 -4.16 -12.69
C GLN A 504 -26.68 -5.12 -13.86
N PRO A 505 -27.74 -5.41 -14.63
CA PRO A 505 -27.59 -6.10 -15.90
C PRO A 505 -26.84 -5.23 -16.90
N ILE A 506 -26.06 -5.85 -17.80
CA ILE A 506 -25.46 -5.15 -18.93
C ILE A 506 -26.53 -4.96 -20.01
N LYS A 507 -26.80 -3.70 -20.39
CA LYS A 507 -27.72 -3.40 -21.48
C LYS A 507 -27.05 -3.70 -22.82
N GLU A 508 -27.81 -4.23 -23.76
CA GLU A 508 -27.46 -4.21 -25.18
C GLU A 508 -27.42 -2.75 -25.63
N GLU A 509 -26.33 -2.36 -26.27
CA GLU A 509 -26.15 -1.02 -26.82
C GLU A 509 -26.28 -1.13 -28.35
N ASP A 510 -27.53 -1.20 -28.81
CA ASP A 510 -27.89 -1.49 -30.22
C ASP A 510 -27.24 -0.53 -31.22
N ASP A 511 -27.10 0.76 -30.90
CA ASP A 511 -26.65 1.76 -31.87
C ASP A 511 -25.11 1.90 -32.01
N ALA A 512 -24.31 1.37 -31.08
CA ALA A 512 -22.86 1.61 -31.03
C ALA A 512 -22.01 0.44 -31.57
N LEU A 513 -22.57 -0.77 -31.61
CA LEU A 513 -21.92 -1.97 -32.15
C LEU A 513 -21.80 -1.92 -33.68
N GLU A 514 -22.83 -1.43 -34.38
CA GLU A 514 -22.81 -1.25 -35.85
C GLU A 514 -21.70 -0.29 -36.32
N ALA A 515 -21.39 0.75 -35.53
CA ALA A 515 -20.37 1.74 -35.90
C ALA A 515 -18.93 1.18 -35.86
N LEU A 516 -18.67 0.14 -35.07
CA LEU A 516 -17.35 -0.49 -34.93
C LEU A 516 -17.15 -1.67 -35.88
N GLU A 517 -18.21 -2.41 -36.22
CA GLU A 517 -18.12 -3.54 -37.17
C GLU A 517 -17.73 -3.07 -38.60
N HIS A 518 -18.05 -1.83 -38.96
CA HIS A 518 -17.63 -1.23 -40.23
C HIS A 518 -16.18 -0.71 -40.26
N GLN A 519 -15.42 -0.79 -39.15
CA GLN A 519 -13.99 -0.46 -39.08
C GLN A 519 -13.09 -1.71 -38.96
N GLY A 520 -13.56 -2.87 -39.44
CA GLY A 520 -12.73 -4.07 -39.58
C GLY A 520 -11.66 -3.87 -40.64
N GLY A 521 -10.45 -3.45 -40.25
CA GLY A 521 -9.33 -3.32 -41.18
C GLY A 521 -7.96 -3.15 -40.54
N ASP A 522 -7.79 -2.23 -39.59
CA ASP A 522 -6.47 -1.93 -39.01
C ASP A 522 -6.59 -1.64 -37.51
N LEU A 523 -6.23 -2.62 -36.68
CA LEU A 523 -6.30 -2.55 -35.22
C LEU A 523 -5.12 -1.77 -34.58
N GLU A 524 -4.25 -1.14 -35.37
CA GLU A 524 -2.99 -0.55 -34.87
C GLU A 524 -2.83 0.97 -35.05
N ALA A 525 -3.71 1.70 -35.74
CA ALA A 525 -3.54 3.16 -35.82
C ALA A 525 -4.86 3.92 -35.95
N HIS A 526 -5.08 4.78 -34.94
CA HIS A 526 -5.96 5.95 -34.92
C HIS A 526 -7.48 5.73 -34.84
N GLY A 527 -8.06 6.13 -33.69
CA GLY A 527 -9.48 6.43 -33.56
C GLY A 527 -10.26 5.66 -32.49
N ARG A 528 -9.66 5.26 -31.37
CA ARG A 528 -10.41 4.66 -30.26
C ARG A 528 -11.27 5.72 -29.57
N VAL A 529 -12.60 5.59 -29.64
CA VAL A 529 -13.48 6.16 -28.61
C VAL A 529 -12.98 5.59 -27.28
N ASP A 530 -12.53 6.44 -26.37
CA ASP A 530 -11.98 6.02 -25.10
C ASP A 530 -13.09 5.54 -24.16
N VAL A 531 -13.59 4.33 -24.44
CA VAL A 531 -14.59 3.61 -23.64
C VAL A 531 -14.07 3.28 -22.23
N SER A 532 -12.81 3.56 -21.91
CA SER A 532 -12.26 3.40 -20.57
C SER A 532 -12.45 4.64 -19.68
N HIS A 533 -12.85 5.80 -20.24
CA HIS A 533 -13.05 7.02 -19.45
C HIS A 533 -14.45 7.16 -18.85
N ASP A 534 -15.49 6.61 -19.50
CA ASP A 534 -16.87 6.70 -19.02
C ASP A 534 -17.35 5.39 -18.40
N MET A 535 -17.24 5.26 -17.08
CA MET A 535 -17.66 4.06 -16.33
C MET A 535 -19.18 3.89 -16.20
N THR A 536 -19.99 4.87 -16.67
CA THR A 536 -21.46 4.78 -16.60
C THR A 536 -22.10 4.29 -17.89
N ARG A 537 -21.33 4.19 -18.99
CA ARG A 537 -21.79 3.75 -20.31
C ARG A 537 -20.78 2.78 -20.96
N TYR A 538 -21.13 2.22 -22.11
CA TYR A 538 -20.24 1.41 -22.95
C TYR A 538 -19.77 0.11 -22.29
N ASP A 539 -20.59 -0.44 -21.39
CA ASP A 539 -20.26 -1.65 -20.63
C ASP A 539 -20.04 -2.86 -21.56
N ALA A 540 -20.95 -3.08 -22.52
CA ALA A 540 -20.86 -4.20 -23.46
C ALA A 540 -19.60 -4.10 -24.35
N ILE A 541 -19.31 -2.92 -24.91
CA ILE A 541 -18.14 -2.69 -25.76
C ILE A 541 -16.85 -2.90 -24.96
N ARG A 542 -16.77 -2.32 -23.76
CA ARG A 542 -15.62 -2.46 -22.87
C ARG A 542 -15.37 -3.92 -22.54
N LEU A 543 -16.42 -4.65 -22.16
CA LEU A 543 -16.32 -6.06 -21.81
C LEU A 543 -15.83 -6.89 -23.01
N ARG A 544 -16.39 -6.69 -24.22
CA ARG A 544 -15.97 -7.39 -25.44
C ARG A 544 -14.49 -7.14 -25.75
N GLN A 545 -14.03 -5.89 -25.61
CA GLN A 545 -12.62 -5.53 -25.82
C GLN A 545 -11.68 -6.20 -24.80
N LEU A 546 -12.05 -6.20 -23.51
CA LEU A 546 -11.23 -6.80 -22.46
C LEU A 546 -11.14 -8.32 -22.61
N ILE A 547 -12.24 -8.99 -22.96
CA ILE A 547 -12.27 -10.44 -23.20
C ILE A 547 -11.50 -10.78 -24.49
N SER A 548 -11.55 -9.92 -25.51
CA SER A 548 -10.75 -10.09 -26.73
C SER A 548 -9.25 -9.98 -26.47
N LYS A 549 -8.82 -8.99 -25.69
CA LYS A 549 -7.42 -8.88 -25.24
C LYS A 549 -7.01 -10.09 -24.42
N TYR A 550 -7.87 -10.52 -23.50
CA TYR A 550 -7.63 -11.70 -22.67
C TYR A 550 -7.46 -12.97 -23.52
N LEU A 551 -8.32 -13.19 -24.53
CA LEU A 551 -8.16 -14.28 -25.50
C LEU A 551 -6.84 -14.17 -26.27
N HIS A 552 -6.48 -12.97 -26.74
CA HIS A 552 -5.24 -12.74 -27.48
C HIS A 552 -4.00 -13.12 -26.65
N TYR A 553 -3.94 -12.70 -25.39
CA TYR A 553 -2.77 -12.93 -24.53
C TYR A 553 -2.71 -14.33 -23.92
N THR A 554 -3.85 -15.00 -23.69
CA THR A 554 -3.87 -16.27 -22.94
C THR A 554 -4.29 -17.49 -23.76
N GLY A 555 -4.89 -17.28 -24.93
CA GLY A 555 -5.50 -18.35 -25.71
C GLY A 555 -6.66 -19.05 -24.99
N SER A 556 -7.31 -18.39 -24.02
CA SER A 556 -8.39 -18.97 -23.22
C SER A 556 -9.54 -19.53 -24.07
N SER A 557 -9.91 -20.78 -23.81
CA SER A 557 -11.07 -21.44 -24.39
C SER A 557 -12.38 -20.82 -23.90
N VAL A 558 -12.46 -20.41 -22.62
CA VAL A 558 -13.63 -19.73 -22.05
C VAL A 558 -13.88 -18.41 -22.76
N ALA A 559 -12.84 -17.59 -22.93
CA ALA A 559 -12.93 -16.32 -23.62
C ALA A 559 -13.39 -16.48 -25.07
N ARG A 560 -12.88 -17.48 -25.78
CA ARG A 560 -13.30 -17.83 -27.14
C ARG A 560 -14.78 -18.19 -27.19
N THR A 561 -15.23 -19.11 -26.34
CA THR A 561 -16.65 -19.51 -26.27
C THR A 561 -17.58 -18.34 -26.01
N ILE A 562 -17.21 -17.43 -25.10
CA ILE A 562 -17.98 -16.22 -24.78
C ILE A 562 -18.07 -15.30 -26.00
N LEU A 563 -16.95 -15.05 -26.69
CA LEU A 563 -16.92 -14.16 -27.85
C LEU A 563 -17.67 -14.74 -29.06
N ASP A 564 -17.57 -16.06 -29.27
CA ASP A 564 -18.28 -16.76 -30.34
C ASP A 564 -19.81 -16.81 -30.10
N ASN A 565 -20.25 -16.66 -28.85
CA ASN A 565 -21.66 -16.71 -28.44
C ASN A 565 -22.07 -15.43 -27.69
N TRP A 566 -21.59 -14.27 -28.16
CA TRP A 566 -21.63 -13.00 -27.41
C TRP A 566 -23.03 -12.62 -26.91
N GLU A 567 -24.04 -12.61 -27.78
CA GLU A 567 -25.43 -12.25 -27.43
C GLU A 567 -25.97 -13.10 -26.27
N ARG A 568 -25.67 -14.41 -26.30
CA ARG A 568 -26.10 -15.35 -25.25
C ARG A 568 -25.41 -15.08 -23.91
N TYR A 569 -24.12 -14.74 -23.93
CA TYR A 569 -23.35 -14.54 -22.71
C TYR A 569 -23.50 -13.13 -22.13
N LEU A 570 -23.76 -12.11 -22.95
CA LEU A 570 -23.90 -10.73 -22.51
C LEU A 570 -24.99 -10.59 -21.44
N GLY A 571 -26.14 -11.24 -21.64
CA GLY A 571 -27.24 -11.24 -20.68
C GLY A 571 -26.95 -11.98 -19.36
N LYS A 572 -25.86 -12.74 -19.27
CA LYS A 572 -25.41 -13.42 -18.04
C LYS A 572 -24.37 -12.62 -17.25
N PHE A 573 -23.86 -11.52 -17.79
CA PHE A 573 -22.92 -10.69 -17.06
C PHE A 573 -23.65 -9.75 -16.10
N VAL A 574 -23.15 -9.70 -14.88
CA VAL A 574 -23.58 -8.76 -13.85
C VAL A 574 -22.51 -7.70 -13.65
N LYS A 575 -22.89 -6.43 -13.77
CA LYS A 575 -22.07 -5.27 -13.42
C LYS A 575 -22.21 -5.00 -11.92
N VAL A 576 -21.09 -4.93 -11.22
CA VAL A 576 -20.98 -4.53 -9.82
C VAL A 576 -20.41 -3.12 -9.75
N MET A 577 -21.16 -2.19 -9.16
CA MET A 577 -20.73 -0.79 -9.06
C MET A 577 -21.14 -0.16 -7.71
N PRO A 578 -20.23 0.56 -7.02
CA PRO A 578 -20.56 1.26 -5.78
C PRO A 578 -21.55 2.41 -5.99
N VAL A 579 -22.51 2.55 -5.08
CA VAL A 579 -23.60 3.53 -5.19
C VAL A 579 -23.06 4.96 -5.14
N ASP A 580 -22.22 5.26 -4.14
CA ASP A 580 -21.64 6.59 -3.97
C ASP A 580 -20.64 6.93 -5.08
N TYR A 581 -19.97 5.92 -5.64
CA TYR A 581 -19.07 6.11 -6.78
C TYR A 581 -19.83 6.54 -8.04
N ARG A 582 -20.91 5.82 -8.37
CA ARG A 582 -21.79 6.19 -9.50
C ARG A 582 -22.35 7.59 -9.33
N ARG A 583 -22.90 7.92 -8.14
CA ARG A 583 -23.39 9.27 -7.84
C ARG A 583 -22.31 10.34 -8.05
N ALA A 584 -21.10 10.09 -7.54
CA ALA A 584 -19.98 11.01 -7.71
C ALA A 584 -19.59 11.19 -9.19
N LEU A 585 -19.63 10.12 -10.00
CA LEU A 585 -19.36 10.22 -11.44
C LEU A 585 -20.45 11.00 -12.18
N GLU A 586 -21.72 10.76 -11.87
CA GLU A 586 -22.86 11.48 -12.45
C GLU A 586 -22.80 12.98 -12.11
N ASP A 587 -22.50 13.31 -10.84
CA ASP A 587 -22.31 14.70 -10.39
C ASP A 587 -21.14 15.37 -11.12
N LEU A 588 -20.02 14.67 -11.30
CA LEU A 588 -18.86 15.17 -12.04
C LEU A 588 -19.20 15.41 -13.51
N GLN A 589 -19.94 14.50 -14.15
CA GLN A 589 -20.41 14.66 -15.54
C GLN A 589 -21.37 15.85 -15.67
N ALA A 590 -22.31 16.01 -14.74
CA ALA A 590 -23.23 17.14 -14.71
C ALA A 590 -22.50 18.48 -14.57
N ARG A 591 -21.53 18.56 -13.64
CA ARG A 591 -20.70 19.76 -13.45
C ARG A 591 -19.87 20.11 -14.69
N LYS A 592 -19.25 19.13 -15.35
CA LYS A 592 -18.52 19.36 -16.61
C LYS A 592 -19.44 19.91 -17.69
N LYS A 593 -20.62 19.32 -17.88
CA LYS A 593 -21.63 19.82 -18.84
C LYS A 593 -22.07 21.25 -18.54
N SER A 594 -22.29 21.60 -17.26
CA SER A 594 -22.61 22.96 -16.86
C SER A 594 -21.48 23.95 -17.17
N GLN A 595 -20.23 23.60 -16.86
CA GLN A 595 -19.05 24.42 -17.14
C GLN A 595 -18.82 24.62 -18.64
N GLU A 596 -18.99 23.58 -19.45
CA GLU A 596 -18.91 23.66 -20.92
C GLU A 596 -20.05 24.51 -21.50
N SER A 597 -21.25 24.42 -20.93
CA SER A 597 -22.40 25.27 -21.27
C SER A 597 -22.12 26.75 -20.96
N GLU A 598 -21.57 27.05 -19.79
CA GLU A 598 -21.21 28.42 -19.38
C GLU A 598 -20.07 28.99 -20.25
N ALA A 599 -19.05 28.18 -20.55
CA ALA A 599 -17.97 28.57 -21.45
C ALA A 599 -18.47 28.85 -22.87
N ARG A 600 -19.48 28.10 -23.37
CA ARG A 600 -20.11 28.35 -24.67
C ARG A 600 -21.04 29.57 -24.70
N LYS A 601 -21.59 29.98 -23.55
CA LYS A 601 -22.44 31.18 -23.43
C LYS A 601 -21.64 32.47 -23.19
N GLY A 602 -20.35 32.36 -22.88
CA GLY A 602 -19.43 33.48 -22.65
C GLY A 602 -18.53 33.84 -23.84
N VAL A 603 -18.82 33.31 -25.04
CA VAL A 603 -18.14 33.66 -26.31
C VAL A 603 -19.04 34.53 -27.18
#